data_AF-A0A382Y7A0-F1
#
_entry.id   AF-A0A382Y7A0-F1
#
_cell.length_a   1.000
_cell.length_b   1.000
_cell.length_c   1.000
_cell.angle_alpha   90.00
_cell.angle_beta   90.00
_cell.angle_gamma   90.00
#
_symmetry.space_group_name_H-M   'P 1'
#
loop_
_entity.id
_entity.type
_entity.pdbx_description
1 polymer ?
#
loop_
_entity_poly.entity_id
_entity_poly.type
_entity_poly.pdbx_seq_one_letter_code
_entity_poly.pdbx_strand_id
1 'polypeptide(L)' 'MATTESSLSEERLLEVSDLEKHFPIKQGFLKKEVGQILAVDGVNFHINDGETLGL' A
#
# COMPACT_ATOMS: atom_id res chain seq x y z
N MET A 1 10.89 -36.59 -8.41
CA MET A 1 11.01 -36.50 -6.93
C MET A 1 12.18 -35.59 -6.63
N ALA A 2 11.91 -34.34 -6.26
CA ALA A 2 12.87 -33.44 -5.61
C ALA A 2 12.04 -32.37 -4.89
N THR A 3 11.73 -32.66 -3.63
CA THR A 3 11.22 -31.69 -2.66
C THR A 3 12.40 -30.80 -2.29
N THR A 4 12.31 -29.50 -2.54
CA THR A 4 13.16 -28.52 -1.85
C THR A 4 12.22 -27.70 -0.98
N GLU A 5 12.20 -28.05 0.30
CA GLU A 5 11.62 -27.23 1.35
C GLU A 5 12.45 -25.94 1.43
N SER A 6 11.94 -24.86 0.85
CA SER A 6 12.41 -23.51 1.20
C SER A 6 11.86 -23.20 2.58
N SER A 7 12.75 -22.89 3.51
CA SER A 7 12.47 -22.49 4.88
C SER A 7 11.27 -21.54 4.98
N LEU A 8 10.47 -21.67 6.06
CA LEU A 8 9.37 -20.78 6.46
C LEU A 8 9.82 -19.34 6.79
N SER A 9 10.62 -18.72 5.94
CA SER A 9 10.72 -17.28 5.86
C SER A 9 9.53 -16.83 5.05
N GLU A 10 8.54 -16.25 5.72
CA GLU A 10 7.45 -15.47 5.13
C GLU A 10 7.97 -14.74 3.88
N GLU A 11 7.70 -15.30 2.70
CA GLU A 11 8.27 -14.79 1.46
C GLU A 11 7.55 -13.47 1.18
N ARG A 12 8.23 -12.37 1.49
CA ARG A 12 7.73 -11.02 1.23
C ARG A 12 7.52 -10.88 -0.28
N LEU A 13 6.25 -10.88 -0.68
CA LEU A 13 5.86 -10.72 -2.07
C LEU A 13 5.97 -9.25 -2.50
N LEU A 14 5.69 -8.33 -1.57
CA LEU A 14 5.76 -6.89 -1.80
C LEU A 14 6.43 -6.22 -0.61
N GLU A 15 7.38 -5.31 -0.86
CA GLU A 15 7.98 -4.43 0.15
C GLU A 15 7.82 -2.99 -0.33
N VAL A 16 7.25 -2.14 0.52
CA VAL A 16 6.95 -0.74 0.23
C VAL A 16 7.55 0.11 1.34
N SER A 17 8.35 1.10 0.94
CA SER A 17 8.93 2.08 1.85
C SER A 17 8.44 3.47 1.51
N ASP A 18 8.25 4.29 2.55
CA ASP A 18 7.88 5.71 2.47
C ASP A 18 6.66 5.96 1.57
N LEU A 19 5.60 5.16 1.72
CA LEU A 19 4.39 5.36 0.95
C LEU A 19 3.70 6.67 1.35
N GLU A 20 3.58 7.57 0.39
CA GLU A 20 2.77 8.78 0.48
C GLU A 20 1.56 8.70 -0.45
N LYS A 21 0.37 9.01 0.07
CA LYS A 21 -0.86 9.09 -0.72
C LYS A 21 -1.63 10.35 -0.38
N HIS A 22 -1.77 11.22 -1.38
CA HIS A 22 -2.58 12.43 -1.31
C HIS A 22 -3.85 12.27 -2.16
N PHE A 23 -5.01 12.54 -1.56
CA PHE A 23 -6.29 12.56 -2.29
C PHE A 23 -6.81 13.99 -2.40
N PRO A 24 -7.06 14.51 -3.61
CA PRO A 24 -7.57 15.86 -3.79
C PRO A 24 -9.06 15.94 -3.40
N ILE A 25 -9.41 16.92 -2.58
CA ILE A 25 -10.81 17.25 -2.27
C ILE A 25 -11.33 18.17 -3.37
N LYS A 26 -12.39 17.73 -4.06
CA LYS A 26 -13.11 18.54 -5.05
C LYS A 26 -14.47 18.93 -4.49
N GLN A 27 -14.83 20.21 -4.56
CA GLN A 27 -16.11 20.72 -4.06
C GLN A 27 -16.85 21.57 -5.11
N GLY A 28 -18.18 21.58 -5.03
CA GLY A 28 -19.07 22.39 -5.86
C GLY A 28 -19.44 21.77 -7.22
N PHE A 29 -20.38 22.42 -7.92
CA PHE A 29 -20.93 21.94 -9.20
C PHE A 29 -19.89 21.85 -10.33
N LEU A 30 -18.81 22.63 -10.23
CA LEU A 30 -17.69 22.69 -11.17
C LEU A 30 -16.47 21.86 -10.72
N LYS A 31 -16.60 21.06 -9.64
CA LYS A 31 -15.52 20.20 -9.08
C LYS A 31 -14.18 20.92 -8.91
N LYS A 32 -14.18 22.13 -8.37
CA LYS A 32 -12.93 22.89 -8.14
C LYS A 32 -12.16 22.24 -6.98
N GLU A 33 -10.85 22.10 -7.13
CA GLU A 33 -9.98 21.60 -6.06
C GLU A 33 -9.92 22.64 -4.95
N VAL A 34 -10.29 22.22 -3.74
CA VAL A 34 -10.38 23.08 -2.55
C VAL A 34 -9.37 22.71 -1.46
N GLY A 35 -8.66 21.60 -1.63
CA GLY A 35 -7.62 21.14 -0.72
C GLY A 35 -7.16 19.73 -1.05
N GLN A 36 -6.17 19.24 -0.32
CA GLN A 36 -5.65 17.87 -0.42
C GLN A 36 -5.69 17.22 0.97
N ILE A 37 -6.17 15.99 1.05
CA ILE A 37 -6.06 15.18 2.27
C ILE A 37 -4.77 14.38 2.15
N LEU A 38 -3.89 14.56 3.15
CA LEU A 38 -2.80 13.63 3.42
C LEU A 38 -3.43 12.35 3.96
N ALA A 39 -3.57 11.34 3.11
CA ALA A 39 -4.31 10.12 3.46
C ALA A 39 -3.39 9.05 4.03
N VAL A 40 -2.15 9.02 3.55
CA VAL A 40 -1.08 8.13 4.02
C VAL A 40 0.21 8.93 3.89
N ASP A 41 0.98 9.04 4.97
CA ASP A 41 2.23 9.79 5.00
C ASP A 41 3.34 8.91 5.60
N GLY A 42 4.38 8.64 4.81
CA GLY A 42 5.61 7.97 5.25
C GLY A 42 5.43 6.54 5.79
N VAL A 43 4.54 5.73 5.21
CA VAL A 43 4.27 4.39 5.77
C VAL A 43 5.12 3.31 5.11
N ASN A 44 5.75 2.48 5.94
CA ASN A 44 6.57 1.35 5.53
C ASN A 44 5.84 0.04 5.84
N PHE A 45 5.62 -0.82 4.84
CA PHE A 45 5.01 -2.14 5.04
C PHE A 45 5.45 -3.15 4.00
N HIS A 46 5.18 -4.43 4.28
CA HIS A 46 5.35 -5.52 3.32
C HIS A 46 4.09 -6.38 3.31
N ILE A 47 3.92 -7.16 2.26
CA ILE A 47 2.86 -8.16 2.10
C ILE A 47 3.54 -9.48 1.80
N ASN A 48 3.27 -10.50 2.61
CA ASN A 48 3.74 -11.86 2.36
C ASN A 48 2.84 -12.57 1.34
N ASP A 49 3.34 -13.66 0.76
CA ASP A 49 2.50 -14.47 -0.12
C ASP A 49 1.23 -14.98 0.59
N GLY A 50 0.08 -14.85 -0.07
CA GLY A 50 -1.24 -15.22 0.48
C GLY A 50 -1.87 -14.19 1.45
N GLU A 51 -1.20 -13.08 1.77
CA GLU A 51 -1.78 -12.00 2.58
C GLU A 51 -2.58 -10.99 1.74
N THR A 52 -3.58 -10.36 2.35
CA THR A 52 -4.38 -9.30 1.71
C THR A 52 -4.34 -8.03 2.55
N LEU A 53 -3.95 -6.92 1.93
CA LEU A 53 -3.98 -5.59 2.54
C LEU A 53 -5.25 -4.84 2.09
N GLY A 54 -6.02 -4.34 3.06
CA GLY A 54 -7.15 -3.42 2.83
C GLY A 54 -6.77 -1.97 3.10
N LEU A 55 -7.24 -1.05 2.26
CA LEU A 55 -7.03 0.40 2.35
C LEU A 55 -8.35 1.13 2.56
#